data_AF-A0A1I5PN08-F1
#
_entry.id   AF-A0A1I5PN08-F1
#
_cell.length_a   1.000
_cell.length_b   1.000
_cell.length_c   1.000
_cell.angle_alpha   90.00
_cell.angle_beta   90.00
_cell.angle_gamma   90.00
#
_symmetry.space_group_name_H-M   'P 1'
#
loop_
_entity.id
_entity.type
_entity.pdbx_description
1 polymer ?
#
loop_
_entity_poly.entity_id
_entity_poly.type
_entity_poly.pdbx_seq_one_letter_code
_entity_poly.pdbx_strand_id
1 'polypeptide(L)'
;MIGTEFIPGYGLGNQLFFYIVTRCMALDKGVEYGFINPGQVGNVAQSHQGMYFMDIDMGKEIPMSDKDKYTIFTEQDDRLYMGNSKHDMANGCYISGPDKKLFEIKDNTLIYGNLQDQSYFEKYRDQIRNWLKVKPEYESYEYTADDLCIINIRGGEYTNHPELYLDRKYFLNAIKNMKMINPSMRFMVVTEDEEAARKILPEYECHHFDMGKDYVTLKNARYLILSNSSFSIMPVMSSTELKYAIAPKYWARHNISDGFWSSEQNIYTFLHYQDKKGRIFEADECRKELEEYKLRSALYARRNKRPGSIRLFCQVIRRKCLYGVFYSKKILRSLEKRVGIIKRFQY
;
A
#
# COMPACT_ATOMS: atom_id res chain seq x y z
N MET A 1 -26.81 12.85 -0.72
CA MET A 1 -25.33 12.83 -0.68
C MET A 1 -24.77 11.43 -0.38
N ILE A 2 -23.59 11.09 -0.93
CA ILE A 2 -22.77 9.94 -0.51
C ILE A 2 -21.56 10.44 0.31
N GLY A 3 -21.22 9.77 1.40
CA GLY A 3 -20.09 10.22 2.23
C GLY A 3 -19.27 9.11 2.85
N THR A 4 -18.24 9.50 3.60
CA THR A 4 -17.48 8.61 4.48
C THR A 4 -16.92 9.42 5.65
N GLU A 5 -16.12 8.80 6.51
CA GLU A 5 -15.59 9.40 7.72
C GLU A 5 -14.08 9.26 7.78
N PHE A 6 -13.39 10.36 8.10
CA PHE A 6 -11.97 10.31 8.42
C PHE A 6 -11.77 10.01 9.91
N ILE A 7 -11.44 8.76 10.19
CA ILE A 7 -11.18 8.27 11.55
C ILE A 7 -9.70 8.50 11.90
N PRO A 8 -9.39 9.02 13.11
CA PRO A 8 -8.02 9.17 13.57
C PRO A 8 -7.22 7.85 13.49
N GLY A 9 -5.98 7.96 13.00
CA GLY A 9 -5.05 6.83 12.86
C GLY A 9 -4.97 6.22 11.46
N TYR A 10 -5.87 6.56 10.53
CA TYR A 10 -5.68 6.18 9.13
C TYR A 10 -4.52 6.94 8.49
N GLY A 11 -3.59 6.21 7.87
CA GLY A 11 -2.52 6.81 7.09
C GLY A 11 -3.02 7.48 5.81
N LEU A 12 -2.26 8.45 5.29
CA LEU A 12 -2.70 9.31 4.20
C LEU A 12 -3.09 8.51 2.94
N GLY A 13 -2.37 7.44 2.61
CA GLY A 13 -2.72 6.57 1.49
C GLY A 13 -4.16 6.05 1.57
N ASN A 14 -4.59 5.59 2.75
CA ASN A 14 -5.96 5.13 2.96
C ASN A 14 -6.97 6.28 2.91
N GLN A 15 -6.63 7.42 3.51
CA GLN A 15 -7.48 8.62 3.46
C GLN A 15 -7.75 9.06 2.01
N LEU A 16 -6.73 9.04 1.15
CA LEU A 16 -6.89 9.37 -0.26
C LEU A 16 -7.78 8.36 -1.01
N PHE A 17 -7.70 7.07 -0.68
CA PHE A 17 -8.65 6.08 -1.21
C PHE A 17 -10.08 6.39 -0.81
N PHE A 18 -10.33 6.66 0.48
CA PHE A 18 -11.66 7.03 0.98
C PHE A 18 -12.19 8.29 0.28
N TYR A 19 -11.31 9.26 0.09
CA TYR A 19 -11.62 10.49 -0.64
C TYR A 19 -12.05 10.20 -2.08
N ILE A 20 -11.21 9.53 -2.87
CA ILE A 20 -11.50 9.33 -4.30
C ILE A 20 -12.68 8.40 -4.52
N VAL A 21 -12.81 7.32 -3.73
CA VAL A 21 -13.90 6.35 -3.93
C VAL A 21 -15.24 6.98 -3.59
N THR A 22 -15.31 7.76 -2.50
CA THR A 22 -16.53 8.51 -2.14
C THR A 22 -16.94 9.45 -3.27
N ARG A 23 -15.99 10.22 -3.82
CA ARG A 23 -16.27 11.12 -4.96
C ARG A 23 -16.69 10.36 -6.21
N CYS A 24 -16.04 9.24 -6.53
CA CYS A 24 -16.38 8.40 -7.67
C CYS A 24 -17.80 7.84 -7.55
N MET A 25 -18.17 7.32 -6.37
CA MET A 25 -19.50 6.79 -6.13
C MET A 25 -20.58 7.89 -6.18
N ALA A 26 -20.30 9.08 -5.64
CA ALA A 26 -21.22 10.22 -5.74
C ALA A 26 -21.42 10.69 -7.18
N LEU A 27 -20.32 10.76 -7.95
CA LEU A 27 -20.34 11.13 -9.36
C LEU A 27 -21.16 10.13 -10.19
N ASP A 28 -21.02 8.83 -9.91
CA ASP A 28 -21.81 7.77 -10.54
C ASP A 28 -23.32 7.92 -10.35
N LYS A 29 -23.73 8.45 -9.20
CA LYS A 29 -25.15 8.62 -8.85
C LYS A 29 -25.68 10.02 -9.18
N GLY A 30 -24.81 10.95 -9.61
CA GLY A 30 -25.18 12.34 -9.84
C GLY A 30 -25.63 13.05 -8.57
N VAL A 31 -25.04 12.70 -7.42
CA VAL A 31 -25.38 13.28 -6.10
C VAL A 31 -24.15 13.97 -5.50
N GLU A 32 -24.39 14.81 -4.49
CA GLU A 32 -23.30 15.46 -3.75
C GLU A 32 -22.47 14.44 -2.96
N TYR A 33 -21.23 14.80 -2.64
CA TYR A 33 -20.39 14.06 -1.70
C TYR A 33 -20.04 14.88 -0.46
N GLY A 34 -19.69 14.19 0.61
CA GLY A 34 -19.28 14.81 1.85
C GLY A 34 -18.51 13.91 2.79
N PHE A 35 -17.96 14.48 3.85
CA PHE A 35 -17.17 13.73 4.82
C PHE A 35 -17.47 14.16 6.25
N ILE A 36 -17.45 13.18 7.15
CA ILE A 36 -17.38 13.41 8.59
C ILE A 36 -15.91 13.64 8.97
N ASN A 37 -15.65 14.65 9.80
CA ASN A 37 -14.32 15.06 10.26
C ASN A 37 -13.32 15.42 9.13
N PRO A 38 -13.68 16.31 8.17
CA PRO A 38 -12.81 16.64 7.04
C PRO A 38 -11.44 17.20 7.47
N GLY A 39 -11.33 17.83 8.65
CA GLY A 39 -10.07 18.35 9.19
C GLY A 39 -9.03 17.29 9.58
N GLN A 40 -9.35 16.00 9.54
CA GLN A 40 -8.40 14.91 9.80
C GLN A 40 -7.56 14.52 8.57
N VAL A 41 -7.92 15.01 7.37
CA VAL A 41 -7.19 14.68 6.13
C VAL A 41 -5.78 15.25 6.18
N GLY A 42 -4.80 14.40 5.92
CA GLY A 42 -3.37 14.74 5.98
C GLY A 42 -2.83 14.96 7.40
N ASN A 43 -3.70 15.03 8.41
CA ASN A 43 -3.32 15.08 9.83
C ASN A 43 -3.22 13.65 10.37
N VAL A 44 -2.19 12.94 9.91
CA VAL A 44 -1.93 11.54 10.28
C VAL A 44 -1.01 11.52 11.50
N ALA A 45 -1.00 10.42 12.27
CA ALA A 45 -0.13 10.28 13.45
C ALA A 45 1.38 10.55 13.17
N GLN A 46 1.77 10.52 11.90
CA GLN A 46 3.14 10.69 11.40
C GLN A 46 3.41 12.10 10.81
N SER A 47 2.39 12.95 10.60
CA SER A 47 2.53 14.32 10.07
C SER A 47 1.34 15.20 10.48
N HIS A 48 1.60 16.31 11.16
CA HIS A 48 0.59 17.27 11.61
C HIS A 48 0.45 18.47 10.64
N GLN A 49 1.05 18.40 9.45
CA GLN A 49 1.08 19.52 8.51
C GLN A 49 -0.08 19.52 7.50
N GLY A 50 -0.97 18.51 7.55
CA GLY A 50 -2.12 18.42 6.66
C GLY A 50 -1.75 18.26 5.19
N MET A 51 -2.69 18.54 4.30
CA MET A 51 -2.53 18.49 2.84
C MET A 51 -1.99 19.81 2.26
N TYR A 52 -0.97 20.43 2.85
CA TYR A 52 -0.50 21.77 2.43
C TYR A 52 -0.15 21.88 0.93
N PHE A 53 0.30 20.78 0.32
CA PHE A 53 0.74 20.68 -1.07
C PHE A 53 -0.38 20.43 -2.11
N MET A 54 -1.63 20.30 -1.68
CA MET A 54 -2.80 20.11 -2.55
C MET A 54 -4.02 20.87 -2.03
N ASP A 55 -4.86 21.37 -2.93
CA ASP A 55 -6.18 21.89 -2.56
C ASP A 55 -7.22 20.77 -2.68
N ILE A 56 -7.48 20.11 -1.55
CA ILE A 56 -8.44 19.01 -1.49
C ILE A 56 -9.85 19.56 -1.26
N ASP A 57 -10.70 19.45 -2.27
CA ASP A 57 -12.12 19.76 -2.17
C ASP A 57 -12.86 18.66 -1.40
N MET A 58 -13.19 18.94 -0.15
CA MET A 58 -13.87 18.03 0.78
C MET A 58 -15.39 17.98 0.58
N GLY A 59 -15.96 18.69 -0.39
CA GLY A 59 -17.42 18.73 -0.56
C GLY A 59 -18.11 19.25 0.70
N LYS A 60 -19.21 18.61 1.10
CA LYS A 60 -19.97 19.01 2.29
C LYS A 60 -19.44 18.33 3.56
N GLU A 61 -19.24 19.12 4.60
CA GLU A 61 -19.01 18.55 5.93
C GLU A 61 -20.32 17.90 6.43
N ILE A 62 -20.21 16.67 6.89
CA ILE A 62 -21.30 15.92 7.51
C ILE A 62 -21.08 16.00 9.02
N PRO A 63 -21.96 16.69 9.78
CA PRO A 63 -21.85 16.73 11.23
C PRO A 63 -21.88 15.31 11.81
N MET A 64 -21.05 15.04 12.83
CA MET A 64 -21.05 13.72 13.48
C MET A 64 -22.42 13.36 14.06
N SER A 65 -23.19 14.36 14.51
CA SER A 65 -24.58 14.21 14.99
C SER A 65 -25.56 13.73 13.93
N ASP A 66 -25.19 13.79 12.66
CA ASP A 66 -26.06 13.44 11.54
C ASP A 66 -25.76 12.05 10.99
N LYS A 67 -24.76 11.35 11.53
CA LYS A 67 -24.32 10.03 11.05
C LYS A 67 -25.44 8.98 11.02
N ASP A 68 -26.32 9.00 12.01
CA ASP A 68 -27.48 8.11 12.12
C ASP A 68 -28.59 8.38 11.10
N LYS A 69 -28.55 9.54 10.43
CA LYS A 69 -29.48 9.89 9.34
C LYS A 69 -29.11 9.22 8.01
N TYR A 70 -27.94 8.60 7.91
CA TYR A 70 -27.45 7.96 6.68
C TYR A 70 -27.59 6.44 6.74
N THR A 71 -27.80 5.83 5.57
CA THR A 71 -27.60 4.38 5.42
C THR A 71 -26.10 4.09 5.55
N ILE A 72 -25.73 3.09 6.35
CA ILE A 72 -24.32 2.68 6.47
C ILE A 72 -24.06 1.48 5.56
N PHE A 73 -23.17 1.66 4.60
CA PHE A 73 -22.60 0.57 3.81
C PHE A 73 -21.20 0.24 4.33
N THR A 74 -20.98 -1.02 4.70
CA THR A 74 -19.66 -1.53 5.04
C THR A 74 -19.28 -2.60 4.05
N GLU A 75 -18.15 -2.41 3.38
CA GLU A 75 -17.57 -3.35 2.44
C GLU A 75 -17.32 -4.72 3.08
N GLN A 76 -17.41 -5.78 2.29
CA GLN A 76 -17.06 -7.12 2.72
C GLN A 76 -15.70 -7.19 3.42
N ASP A 77 -15.65 -7.90 4.55
CA ASP A 77 -14.46 -8.08 5.37
C ASP A 77 -14.16 -9.57 5.62
N ASP A 78 -13.59 -10.23 4.60
CA ASP A 78 -13.11 -11.60 4.70
C ASP A 78 -11.70 -11.65 5.32
N ARG A 79 -11.51 -12.58 6.26
CA ARG A 79 -10.30 -12.70 7.08
C ARG A 79 -9.71 -14.10 7.06
N LEU A 80 -8.38 -14.20 6.98
CA LEU A 80 -7.62 -15.42 7.23
C LEU A 80 -6.91 -15.37 8.58
N TYR A 81 -7.27 -16.28 9.49
CA TYR A 81 -6.64 -16.40 10.81
C TYR A 81 -5.42 -17.31 10.73
N MET A 82 -4.21 -16.73 10.79
CA MET A 82 -2.95 -17.43 10.51
C MET A 82 -1.88 -17.17 11.57
N GLY A 83 -1.02 -18.17 11.80
CA GLY A 83 0.13 -18.09 12.73
C GLY A 83 1.32 -17.31 12.18
N ASN A 84 1.06 -16.20 11.51
CA ASN A 84 2.09 -15.35 10.91
C ASN A 84 2.53 -14.25 11.87
N SER A 85 1.59 -13.65 12.58
CA SER A 85 1.83 -12.61 13.57
C SER A 85 0.78 -12.63 14.67
N LYS A 86 0.99 -11.86 15.75
CA LYS A 86 -0.05 -11.69 16.77
C LYS A 86 -1.33 -11.09 16.16
N HIS A 87 -1.18 -10.15 15.23
CA HIS A 87 -2.28 -9.51 14.53
C HIS A 87 -3.09 -10.50 13.69
N ASP A 88 -2.43 -11.29 12.82
CA ASP A 88 -3.11 -12.27 11.96
C ASP A 88 -3.82 -13.37 12.77
N MET A 89 -3.32 -13.67 13.97
CA MET A 89 -3.97 -14.64 14.85
C MET A 89 -5.21 -14.07 15.57
N ALA A 90 -5.17 -12.79 15.97
CA ALA A 90 -6.22 -12.17 16.77
C ALA A 90 -7.33 -11.56 15.90
N ASN A 91 -6.94 -10.82 14.86
CA ASN A 91 -7.82 -10.02 14.00
C ASN A 91 -8.01 -10.66 12.62
N GLY A 92 -7.10 -11.53 12.21
CA GLY A 92 -7.08 -12.09 10.87
C GLY A 92 -6.48 -11.15 9.82
N CYS A 93 -5.88 -11.74 8.80
CA CYS A 93 -5.38 -11.03 7.62
C CYS A 93 -6.56 -10.71 6.70
N TYR A 94 -6.72 -9.44 6.32
CA TYR A 94 -7.75 -9.01 5.36
C TYR A 94 -7.47 -9.59 3.97
N ILE A 95 -8.49 -10.17 3.34
CA ILE A 95 -8.38 -10.85 2.04
C ILE A 95 -9.56 -10.56 1.12
N SER A 96 -10.40 -9.56 1.39
CA SER A 96 -11.50 -9.25 0.48
C SER A 96 -11.00 -8.69 -0.85
N GLY A 97 -11.78 -8.94 -1.90
CA GLY A 97 -11.72 -8.23 -3.18
C GLY A 97 -12.76 -7.12 -3.25
N PRO A 98 -13.14 -6.69 -4.47
CA PRO A 98 -14.17 -5.68 -4.63
C PRO A 98 -15.55 -6.22 -4.23
N ASP A 99 -16.30 -5.41 -3.48
CA ASP A 99 -17.71 -5.65 -3.17
C ASP A 99 -18.59 -4.97 -4.22
N LYS A 100 -19.23 -5.79 -5.07
CA LYS A 100 -20.10 -5.30 -6.14
C LYS A 100 -21.28 -4.46 -5.64
N LYS A 101 -21.70 -4.65 -4.38
CA LYS A 101 -22.80 -3.88 -3.78
C LYS A 101 -22.43 -2.42 -3.57
N LEU A 102 -21.14 -2.07 -3.52
CA LEU A 102 -20.70 -0.68 -3.46
C LEU A 102 -21.21 0.12 -4.66
N PHE A 103 -21.29 -0.49 -5.85
CA PHE A 103 -21.84 0.16 -7.05
C PHE A 103 -23.37 0.31 -7.01
N GLU A 104 -24.05 -0.41 -6.14
CA GLU A 104 -25.52 -0.45 -6.01
C GLU A 104 -26.03 0.49 -4.92
N ILE A 105 -25.14 1.14 -4.15
CA ILE A 105 -25.54 2.07 -3.11
C ILE A 105 -26.42 3.20 -3.66
N LYS A 106 -27.27 3.72 -2.77
CA LYS A 106 -28.21 4.79 -3.09
C LYS A 106 -27.72 6.11 -2.52
N ASP A 107 -28.44 7.16 -2.88
CA ASP A 107 -28.25 8.43 -2.20
C ASP A 107 -28.47 8.30 -0.68
N ASN A 108 -27.88 9.21 0.09
CA ASN A 108 -27.94 9.21 1.56
C ASN A 108 -27.24 8.00 2.20
N THR A 109 -26.04 7.66 1.72
CA THR A 109 -25.23 6.52 2.19
C THR A 109 -23.85 6.97 2.67
N LEU A 110 -23.41 6.49 3.84
CA LEU A 110 -22.01 6.53 4.25
C LEU A 110 -21.33 5.20 3.93
N ILE A 111 -20.19 5.25 3.23
CA ILE A 111 -19.43 4.07 2.84
C ILE A 111 -18.22 3.87 3.75
N TYR A 112 -17.98 2.63 4.16
CA TYR A 112 -16.85 2.21 4.98
C TYR A 112 -16.24 0.94 4.39
N GLY A 113 -14.94 0.77 4.54
CA GLY A 113 -14.26 -0.41 4.01
C GLY A 113 -12.77 -0.19 3.87
N ASN A 114 -12.13 -1.06 3.09
CA ASN A 114 -10.77 -0.82 2.64
C ASN A 114 -10.79 0.13 1.43
N LEU A 115 -11.76 -0.02 0.53
CA LEU A 115 -12.03 0.91 -0.59
C LEU A 115 -10.81 1.16 -1.48
N GLN A 116 -9.95 0.16 -1.69
CA GLN A 116 -8.72 0.32 -2.47
C GLN A 116 -8.76 -0.33 -3.85
N ASP A 117 -9.88 -0.96 -4.22
CA ASP A 117 -9.96 -1.69 -5.48
C ASP A 117 -9.99 -0.74 -6.68
N GLN A 118 -9.19 -1.07 -7.69
CA GLN A 118 -9.07 -0.26 -8.90
C GLN A 118 -10.42 -0.03 -9.61
N SER A 119 -11.31 -1.04 -9.60
CA SER A 119 -12.61 -0.97 -10.28
C SER A 119 -13.52 0.13 -9.74
N TYR A 120 -13.27 0.62 -8.51
CA TYR A 120 -14.06 1.68 -7.91
C TYR A 120 -13.79 3.06 -8.51
N PHE A 121 -12.61 3.27 -9.11
CA PHE A 121 -12.16 4.61 -9.46
C PHE A 121 -11.52 4.74 -10.85
N GLU A 122 -11.13 3.63 -11.49
CA GLU A 122 -10.34 3.66 -12.74
C GLU A 122 -10.98 4.48 -13.87
N LYS A 123 -12.30 4.36 -14.04
CA LYS A 123 -13.04 5.11 -15.08
C LYS A 123 -12.98 6.63 -14.90
N TYR A 124 -12.56 7.10 -13.73
CA TYR A 124 -12.45 8.51 -13.37
C TYR A 124 -10.99 8.95 -13.20
N ARG A 125 -10.02 8.19 -13.71
CA ARG A 125 -8.58 8.47 -13.53
C ARG A 125 -8.20 9.92 -13.84
N ASP A 126 -8.70 10.48 -14.93
CA ASP A 126 -8.37 11.86 -15.33
C ASP A 126 -9.02 12.91 -14.42
N GLN A 127 -10.25 12.67 -13.95
CA GLN A 127 -10.87 13.52 -12.92
C GLN A 127 -10.08 13.45 -11.61
N ILE A 128 -9.65 12.25 -11.20
CA ILE A 128 -8.88 12.06 -9.97
C ILE A 128 -7.52 12.76 -10.05
N ARG A 129 -6.85 12.75 -11.21
CA ARG A 129 -5.64 13.55 -11.44
C ARG A 129 -5.85 15.04 -11.16
N ASN A 130 -7.01 15.57 -11.57
CA ASN A 130 -7.37 16.95 -11.29
C ASN A 130 -7.73 17.18 -9.81
N TRP A 131 -8.42 16.24 -9.17
CA TRP A 131 -8.79 16.32 -7.76
C TRP A 131 -7.59 16.25 -6.81
N LEU A 132 -6.56 15.50 -7.19
CA LEU A 132 -5.31 15.33 -6.43
C LEU A 132 -4.16 16.14 -7.04
N LYS A 133 -4.48 17.25 -7.71
CA LYS A 133 -3.47 18.09 -8.36
C LYS A 133 -2.59 18.75 -7.31
N VAL A 134 -1.28 18.56 -7.44
CA VAL A 134 -0.26 19.25 -6.64
C VAL A 134 -0.23 20.73 -7.04
N LYS A 135 -0.13 21.64 -6.07
CA LYS A 135 -0.04 23.07 -6.37
C LYS A 135 1.26 23.38 -7.12
N PRO A 136 1.28 24.33 -8.07
CA PRO A 136 2.46 24.61 -8.88
C PRO A 136 3.74 24.87 -8.09
N GLU A 137 3.66 25.51 -6.92
CA GLU A 137 4.79 25.83 -6.04
C GLU A 137 5.38 24.62 -5.31
N TYR A 138 4.66 23.49 -5.22
CA TYR A 138 5.15 22.24 -4.63
C TYR A 138 5.45 21.17 -5.70
N GLU A 139 5.08 21.42 -6.96
CA GLU A 139 5.39 20.52 -8.06
C GLU A 139 6.90 20.53 -8.37
N SER A 140 7.48 19.36 -8.59
CA SER A 140 8.92 19.20 -8.83
C SER A 140 9.21 18.00 -9.73
N TYR A 141 10.10 18.22 -10.69
CA TYR A 141 10.63 17.20 -11.59
C TYR A 141 12.12 16.92 -11.34
N GLU A 142 12.63 17.32 -10.16
CA GLU A 142 14.04 17.19 -9.77
C GLU A 142 14.60 15.77 -9.99
N TYR A 143 13.77 14.75 -9.73
CA TYR A 143 14.13 13.34 -9.85
C TYR A 143 13.42 12.62 -11.00
N THR A 144 12.92 13.36 -11.99
CA THR A 144 12.33 12.80 -13.21
C THR A 144 13.43 12.58 -14.25
N ALA A 145 13.88 11.33 -14.40
CA ALA A 145 14.91 10.98 -15.37
C ALA A 145 14.67 9.60 -16.00
N ASP A 146 15.22 9.39 -17.21
CA ASP A 146 15.14 8.12 -17.94
C ASP A 146 16.12 7.05 -17.44
N ASP A 147 17.09 7.44 -16.62
CA ASP A 147 18.11 6.58 -16.04
C ASP A 147 18.00 6.46 -14.51
N LEU A 148 16.93 6.98 -13.90
CA LEU A 148 16.74 6.95 -12.44
C LEU A 148 15.50 6.15 -12.05
N CYS A 149 15.71 5.16 -11.19
CA CYS A 149 14.64 4.43 -10.51
C CYS A 149 14.55 4.86 -9.04
N ILE A 150 13.37 5.33 -8.64
CA ILE A 150 13.08 5.65 -7.24
C ILE A 150 12.64 4.38 -6.51
N ILE A 151 13.24 4.11 -5.36
CA ILE A 151 12.90 2.98 -4.49
C ILE A 151 12.15 3.54 -3.29
N ASN A 152 10.86 3.25 -3.18
CA ASN A 152 10.09 3.55 -1.97
C ASN A 152 10.27 2.42 -0.95
N ILE A 153 10.91 2.72 0.18
CA ILE A 153 11.02 1.79 1.31
C ILE A 153 10.10 2.25 2.44
N ARG A 154 9.17 1.38 2.84
CA ARG A 154 8.36 1.57 4.06
C ARG A 154 9.12 1.02 5.28
N GLY A 155 9.44 1.89 6.23
CA GLY A 155 10.00 1.57 7.53
C GLY A 155 8.98 1.75 8.65
N GLY A 156 9.37 2.42 9.74
CA GLY A 156 8.50 2.72 10.86
C GLY A 156 7.92 1.48 11.53
N GLU A 157 6.60 1.43 11.70
CA GLU A 157 5.92 0.31 12.36
C GLU A 157 6.13 -1.02 11.63
N TYR A 158 6.54 -1.04 10.35
CA TYR A 158 6.70 -2.29 9.61
C TYR A 158 7.94 -3.06 10.06
N THR A 159 8.99 -2.38 10.53
CA THR A 159 10.37 -2.92 10.70
C THR A 159 10.52 -4.12 11.65
N ASN A 160 9.49 -4.42 12.45
CA ASN A 160 9.42 -5.52 13.41
C ASN A 160 8.39 -6.61 13.05
N HIS A 161 7.80 -6.53 11.86
CA HIS A 161 6.76 -7.44 11.38
C HIS A 161 7.24 -8.25 10.17
N PRO A 162 7.82 -9.45 10.35
CA PRO A 162 8.38 -10.25 9.26
C PRO A 162 7.37 -10.64 8.18
N GLU A 163 6.09 -10.72 8.52
CA GLU A 163 4.99 -10.96 7.58
C GLU A 163 4.77 -9.78 6.63
N LEU A 164 5.15 -8.57 7.03
CA LEU A 164 4.83 -7.29 6.40
C LEU A 164 6.07 -6.58 5.83
N TYR A 165 7.19 -6.56 6.56
CA TYR A 165 8.40 -5.83 6.20
C TYR A 165 9.14 -6.46 5.03
N LEU A 166 9.15 -5.81 3.88
CA LEU A 166 9.87 -6.29 2.71
C LEU A 166 11.37 -6.34 3.00
N ASP A 167 11.98 -7.49 2.69
CA ASP A 167 13.38 -7.70 3.00
C ASP A 167 14.31 -7.22 1.88
N ARG A 168 15.60 -7.13 2.19
CA ARG A 168 16.64 -6.76 1.21
C ARG A 168 16.58 -7.60 -0.07
N LYS A 169 16.18 -8.86 -0.01
CA LYS A 169 16.12 -9.73 -1.18
C LYS A 169 15.06 -9.26 -2.18
N TYR A 170 13.89 -8.81 -1.70
CA TYR A 170 12.87 -8.20 -2.56
C TYR A 170 13.46 -7.03 -3.36
N PHE A 171 14.09 -6.07 -2.68
CA PHE A 171 14.63 -4.88 -3.34
C PHE A 171 15.77 -5.19 -4.30
N LEU A 172 16.70 -6.09 -3.93
CA LEU A 172 17.80 -6.47 -4.82
C LEU A 172 17.31 -7.19 -6.08
N ASN A 173 16.28 -8.03 -5.97
CA ASN A 173 15.66 -8.64 -7.15
C ASN A 173 15.00 -7.58 -8.04
N ALA A 174 14.33 -6.59 -7.44
CA ALA A 174 13.67 -5.53 -8.19
C ALA A 174 14.69 -4.61 -8.89
N ILE A 175 15.79 -4.27 -8.22
CA ILE A 175 16.93 -3.56 -8.82
C ILE A 175 17.49 -4.35 -10.01
N LYS A 176 17.67 -5.66 -9.87
CA LYS A 176 18.12 -6.51 -10.98
C LYS A 176 17.15 -6.44 -12.16
N ASN A 177 15.84 -6.52 -11.91
CA ASN A 177 14.81 -6.39 -12.95
C ASN A 177 14.85 -5.03 -13.64
N MET A 178 14.99 -3.93 -12.89
CA MET A 178 15.14 -2.59 -13.47
C MET A 178 16.41 -2.43 -14.29
N LYS A 179 17.52 -3.06 -13.88
CA LYS A 179 18.77 -3.10 -14.67
C LYS A 179 18.67 -3.90 -15.96
N MET A 180 17.72 -4.84 -16.07
CA MET A 180 17.45 -5.51 -17.35
C MET A 180 16.70 -4.60 -18.32
N ILE A 181 15.92 -3.65 -17.82
CA ILE A 181 15.26 -2.62 -18.64
C ILE A 181 16.29 -1.57 -19.11
N ASN A 182 17.13 -1.09 -18.20
CA ASN A 182 18.22 -0.16 -18.51
C ASN A 182 19.48 -0.55 -17.71
N PRO A 183 20.54 -1.07 -18.34
CA PRO A 183 21.77 -1.46 -17.65
C PRO A 183 22.47 -0.32 -16.89
N SER A 184 22.27 0.93 -17.33
CA SER A 184 22.82 2.15 -16.70
C SER A 184 21.90 2.74 -15.63
N MET A 185 20.80 2.06 -15.26
CA MET A 185 19.86 2.57 -14.26
C MET A 185 20.56 2.88 -12.93
N ARG A 186 20.39 4.12 -12.48
CA ARG A 186 20.71 4.62 -11.14
C ARG A 186 19.52 4.41 -10.22
N PHE A 187 19.80 4.37 -8.92
CA PHE A 187 18.77 4.09 -7.91
C PHE A 187 18.92 5.06 -6.75
N MET A 188 17.78 5.57 -6.27
CA MET A 188 17.70 6.44 -5.11
C MET A 188 16.55 5.97 -4.22
N VAL A 189 16.78 5.90 -2.92
CA VAL A 189 15.77 5.52 -1.94
C VAL A 189 15.05 6.77 -1.43
N VAL A 190 13.72 6.72 -1.42
CA VAL A 190 12.84 7.69 -0.78
C VAL A 190 12.03 6.96 0.28
N THR A 191 12.05 7.44 1.52
CA THR A 191 11.48 6.73 2.67
C THR A 191 11.06 7.69 3.78
N GLU A 192 10.10 7.27 4.60
CA GLU A 192 9.83 7.93 5.88
C GLU A 192 10.81 7.55 7.01
N ASP A 193 11.70 6.57 6.79
CA ASP A 193 12.60 6.02 7.81
C ASP A 193 13.96 5.67 7.21
N GLU A 194 14.85 6.67 7.15
CA GLU A 194 16.21 6.50 6.61
C GLU A 194 17.02 5.45 7.37
N GLU A 195 16.80 5.31 8.68
CA GLU A 195 17.54 4.36 9.50
C GLU A 195 17.20 2.93 9.09
N ALA A 196 15.92 2.62 8.90
CA ALA A 196 15.45 1.34 8.40
C ALA A 196 15.90 1.09 6.95
N ALA A 197 15.77 2.10 6.07
CA ALA A 197 16.19 2.00 4.69
C ALA A 197 17.70 1.73 4.55
N ARG A 198 18.56 2.48 5.25
CA ARG A 198 20.02 2.24 5.29
C ARG A 198 20.37 0.89 5.91
N LYS A 199 19.48 0.26 6.69
CA LYS A 199 19.67 -1.12 7.14
C LYS A 199 19.38 -2.16 6.04
N ILE A 200 18.48 -1.86 5.11
CA ILE A 200 18.10 -2.73 3.98
C ILE A 200 19.05 -2.52 2.80
N LEU A 201 19.24 -1.28 2.35
CA LEU A 201 19.96 -0.88 1.15
C LEU A 201 21.03 0.18 1.47
N PRO A 202 22.05 -0.14 2.29
CA PRO A 202 23.09 0.82 2.64
C PRO A 202 23.90 1.33 1.45
N GLU A 203 23.90 0.66 0.30
CA GLU A 203 24.69 1.01 -0.90
C GLU A 203 24.11 2.13 -1.75
N TYR A 204 22.89 2.58 -1.46
CA TYR A 204 22.18 3.56 -2.28
C TYR A 204 21.94 4.84 -1.51
N GLU A 205 21.96 5.95 -2.23
CA GLU A 205 21.54 7.25 -1.72
C GLU A 205 20.12 7.14 -1.15
N CYS A 206 19.91 7.74 0.02
CA CYS A 206 18.67 7.59 0.77
C CYS A 206 18.25 8.94 1.33
N HIS A 207 17.03 9.35 0.98
CA HIS A 207 16.43 10.60 1.41
C HIS A 207 15.13 10.35 2.17
N HIS A 208 14.95 11.12 3.23
CA HIS A 208 13.66 11.42 3.81
C HIS A 208 13.39 12.92 3.65
N PHE A 209 12.41 13.27 2.82
CA PHE A 209 11.96 14.65 2.68
C PHE A 209 10.76 14.91 3.60
N ASP A 210 9.95 15.92 3.26
CA ASP A 210 8.60 16.03 3.80
C ASP A 210 7.59 15.23 2.97
N MET A 211 6.38 15.08 3.50
CA MET A 211 5.31 14.31 2.87
C MET A 211 4.98 14.78 1.45
N GLY A 212 4.98 16.10 1.21
CA GLY A 212 4.67 16.67 -0.10
C GLY A 212 5.76 16.35 -1.12
N LYS A 213 7.03 16.55 -0.77
CA LYS A 213 8.16 16.23 -1.64
C LYS A 213 8.31 14.73 -1.87
N ASP A 214 8.04 13.89 -0.88
CA ASP A 214 7.97 12.43 -1.06
C ASP A 214 6.85 12.05 -2.05
N TYR A 215 5.65 12.63 -1.90
CA TYR A 215 4.52 12.39 -2.80
C TYR A 215 4.88 12.77 -4.25
N VAL A 216 5.41 13.97 -4.45
CA VAL A 216 5.75 14.53 -5.77
C VAL A 216 6.88 13.74 -6.42
N THR A 217 7.89 13.34 -5.64
CA THR A 217 9.00 12.51 -6.13
C THR A 217 8.49 11.16 -6.65
N LEU A 218 7.55 10.53 -5.95
CA LEU A 218 6.92 9.29 -6.43
C LEU A 218 6.01 9.54 -7.64
N LYS A 219 5.21 10.62 -7.64
CA LYS A 219 4.28 10.97 -8.73
C LYS A 219 5.02 11.20 -10.05
N ASN A 220 6.18 11.87 -10.02
CA ASN A 220 6.90 12.26 -11.23
C ASN A 220 8.09 11.32 -11.57
N ALA A 221 8.27 10.23 -10.83
CA ALA A 221 9.25 9.21 -11.17
C ALA A 221 8.83 8.39 -12.39
N ARG A 222 9.77 8.15 -13.31
CA ARG A 222 9.54 7.31 -14.49
C ARG A 222 9.67 5.82 -14.17
N TYR A 223 10.56 5.47 -13.26
CA TYR A 223 10.81 4.08 -12.83
C TYR A 223 10.70 3.97 -11.32
N LEU A 224 9.94 2.98 -10.84
CA LEU A 224 9.63 2.83 -9.42
C LEU A 224 9.78 1.39 -8.92
N ILE A 225 10.38 1.24 -7.74
CA ILE A 225 10.27 0.02 -6.93
C ILE A 225 9.50 0.40 -5.67
N LEU A 226 8.29 -0.14 -5.53
CA LEU A 226 7.36 0.22 -4.48
C LEU A 226 7.46 -0.73 -3.28
N SER A 227 7.09 -0.21 -2.11
CA SER A 227 6.74 -1.00 -0.95
C SER A 227 5.25 -1.33 -0.92
N ASN A 228 4.83 -2.20 -0.01
CA ASN A 228 3.44 -2.58 0.26
C ASN A 228 2.70 -1.50 1.08
N SER A 229 2.78 -0.24 0.64
CA SER A 229 2.15 0.92 1.29
C SER A 229 1.17 1.59 0.34
N SER A 230 -0.06 1.81 0.81
CA SER A 230 -1.10 2.51 0.07
C SER A 230 -0.73 3.97 -0.26
N PHE A 231 0.20 4.58 0.51
CA PHE A 231 0.71 5.93 0.26
C PHE A 231 1.23 6.10 -1.17
N SER A 232 1.94 5.09 -1.69
CA SER A 232 2.55 5.15 -3.02
C SER A 232 1.54 5.02 -4.17
N ILE A 233 0.34 4.49 -3.93
CA ILE A 233 -0.59 4.16 -5.02
C ILE A 233 -1.17 5.40 -5.68
N MET A 234 -1.55 6.42 -4.90
CA MET A 234 -2.14 7.65 -5.45
C MET A 234 -1.16 8.46 -6.31
N PRO A 235 0.09 8.72 -5.88
CA PRO A 235 1.10 9.32 -6.74
C PRO A 235 1.29 8.56 -8.06
N VAL A 236 1.38 7.24 -7.99
CA VAL A 236 1.65 6.38 -9.15
C VAL A 236 0.46 6.37 -10.11
N MET A 237 -0.76 6.21 -9.58
CA MET A 237 -1.98 6.17 -10.38
C MET A 237 -2.23 7.50 -11.10
N SER A 238 -1.93 8.62 -10.44
CA SER A 238 -2.11 9.97 -10.98
C SER A 238 -0.95 10.44 -11.88
N SER A 239 0.17 9.71 -11.90
CA SER A 239 1.34 10.06 -12.71
C SER A 239 1.04 10.20 -14.20
N THR A 240 1.71 11.16 -14.83
CA THR A 240 1.81 11.30 -16.30
C THR A 240 3.21 10.95 -16.81
N GLU A 241 4.16 10.65 -15.92
CA GLU A 241 5.57 10.36 -16.25
C GLU A 241 5.90 8.87 -16.16
N LEU A 242 5.11 8.09 -15.41
CA LEU A 242 5.40 6.70 -15.11
C LEU A 242 5.60 5.86 -16.38
N LYS A 243 6.75 5.18 -16.45
CA LYS A 243 7.06 4.18 -17.49
C LYS A 243 6.98 2.75 -16.96
N TYR A 244 7.45 2.52 -15.73
CA TYR A 244 7.45 1.16 -15.15
C TYR A 244 7.52 1.18 -13.62
N ALA A 245 6.62 0.44 -12.96
CA ALA A 245 6.62 0.26 -11.51
C ALA A 245 6.60 -1.21 -11.13
N ILE A 246 7.50 -1.61 -10.22
CA ILE A 246 7.52 -2.94 -9.59
C ILE A 246 6.92 -2.82 -8.18
N ALA A 247 5.93 -3.66 -7.89
CA ALA A 247 5.29 -3.80 -6.59
C ALA A 247 5.46 -5.23 -6.04
N PRO A 248 5.32 -5.44 -4.72
CA PRO A 248 5.40 -6.78 -4.15
C PRO A 248 4.13 -7.58 -4.48
N LYS A 249 4.31 -8.76 -5.08
CA LYS A 249 3.22 -9.75 -5.20
C LYS A 249 2.75 -10.19 -3.81
N TYR A 250 1.45 -10.46 -3.67
CA TYR A 250 0.78 -10.76 -2.40
C TYR A 250 0.87 -9.60 -1.41
N TRP A 251 0.43 -8.42 -1.83
CA TRP A 251 0.47 -7.15 -1.09
C TRP A 251 0.38 -7.33 0.43
N ALA A 252 1.23 -6.64 1.20
CA ALA A 252 1.36 -6.79 2.67
C ALA A 252 1.80 -8.18 3.20
N ARG A 253 1.84 -9.25 2.39
CA ARG A 253 2.19 -10.63 2.81
C ARG A 253 3.21 -11.32 1.89
N HIS A 254 3.92 -10.55 1.07
CA HIS A 254 4.93 -11.02 0.12
C HIS A 254 5.86 -12.10 0.67
N ASN A 255 6.39 -11.89 1.88
CA ASN A 255 7.39 -12.76 2.50
C ASN A 255 6.84 -14.16 2.83
N ILE A 256 5.56 -14.26 3.13
CA ILE A 256 4.98 -15.44 3.79
C ILE A 256 3.82 -16.08 3.03
N SER A 257 3.26 -15.39 2.04
CA SER A 257 2.18 -15.92 1.23
C SER A 257 2.61 -17.20 0.51
N ASP A 258 1.71 -18.17 0.49
CA ASP A 258 1.74 -19.41 -0.28
C ASP A 258 0.79 -19.36 -1.50
N GLY A 259 0.26 -18.19 -1.83
CA GLY A 259 -0.69 -17.96 -2.92
C GLY A 259 -1.87 -17.07 -2.52
N PHE A 260 -2.17 -16.93 -1.22
CA PHE A 260 -3.19 -15.98 -0.77
C PHE A 260 -2.73 -14.53 -0.98
N TRP A 261 -3.68 -13.64 -1.28
CA TRP A 261 -3.41 -12.22 -1.39
C TRP A 261 -3.99 -11.48 -0.18
N SER A 262 -3.18 -10.66 0.49
CA SER A 262 -3.68 -9.80 1.56
C SER A 262 -4.21 -8.53 0.92
N SER A 263 -5.53 -8.32 1.01
CA SER A 263 -6.31 -7.36 0.22
C SER A 263 -6.26 -7.63 -1.28
N GLU A 264 -7.17 -8.46 -1.80
CA GLU A 264 -7.28 -8.76 -3.24
C GLU A 264 -7.46 -7.48 -4.09
N GLN A 265 -7.93 -6.41 -3.45
CA GLN A 265 -8.09 -5.06 -4.01
C GLN A 265 -6.80 -4.39 -4.47
N ASN A 266 -5.65 -4.80 -3.95
CA ASN A 266 -4.36 -4.16 -4.26
C ASN A 266 -3.67 -4.78 -5.49
N ILE A 267 -4.46 -5.22 -6.48
CA ILE A 267 -4.01 -5.67 -7.79
C ILE A 267 -4.42 -4.61 -8.84
N TYR A 268 -3.47 -3.76 -9.22
CA TYR A 268 -3.62 -2.60 -10.09
C TYR A 268 -2.98 -2.88 -11.46
N THR A 269 -3.68 -2.53 -12.54
CA THR A 269 -3.21 -2.76 -13.93
C THR A 269 -2.03 -1.89 -14.33
N PHE A 270 -1.75 -0.81 -13.61
CA PHE A 270 -0.60 0.07 -13.86
C PHE A 270 0.68 -0.35 -13.10
N LEU A 271 0.68 -1.53 -12.46
CA LEU A 271 1.82 -2.06 -11.72
C LEU A 271 2.22 -3.44 -12.25
N HIS A 272 3.50 -3.77 -12.06
CA HIS A 272 4.04 -5.10 -12.30
C HIS A 272 4.43 -5.75 -10.96
N TYR A 273 4.13 -7.02 -10.77
CA TYR A 273 4.21 -7.69 -9.48
C TYR A 273 5.39 -8.63 -9.39
N GLN A 274 6.28 -8.41 -8.43
CA GLN A 274 7.43 -9.27 -8.20
C GLN A 274 7.16 -10.31 -7.11
N ASP A 275 7.46 -11.58 -7.38
CA ASP A 275 7.41 -12.65 -6.37
C ASP A 275 8.72 -12.80 -5.56
N LYS A 276 8.73 -13.70 -4.58
CA LYS A 276 9.91 -13.98 -3.72
C LYS A 276 11.15 -14.49 -4.46
N LYS A 277 10.99 -14.92 -5.71
CA LYS A 277 12.06 -15.42 -6.58
C LYS A 277 12.55 -14.34 -7.56
N GLY A 278 11.91 -13.17 -7.58
CA GLY A 278 12.25 -12.08 -8.50
C GLY A 278 11.57 -12.18 -9.86
N ARG A 279 10.60 -13.07 -10.04
CA ARG A 279 9.81 -13.17 -11.28
C ARG A 279 8.78 -12.04 -11.29
N ILE A 280 8.61 -11.42 -12.45
CA ILE A 280 7.64 -10.35 -12.69
C ILE A 280 6.36 -10.94 -13.28
N PHE A 281 5.23 -10.42 -12.84
CA PHE A 281 3.89 -10.81 -13.27
C PHE A 281 3.06 -9.57 -13.59
N GLU A 282 2.22 -9.69 -14.60
CA GLU A 282 1.16 -8.71 -14.87
C GLU A 282 0.02 -8.82 -13.85
N ALA A 283 -0.79 -7.76 -13.77
CA ALA A 283 -1.96 -7.73 -12.89
C ALA A 283 -2.95 -8.87 -13.19
N ASP A 284 -3.19 -9.18 -14.47
CA ASP A 284 -4.12 -10.23 -14.87
C ASP A 284 -3.60 -11.64 -14.54
N GLU A 285 -2.28 -11.85 -14.63
CA GLU A 285 -1.66 -13.09 -14.16
C GLU A 285 -1.84 -13.26 -12.65
N CYS A 286 -1.67 -12.18 -11.88
CA CYS A 286 -1.90 -12.21 -10.44
C CYS A 286 -3.37 -12.52 -10.09
N ARG A 287 -4.33 -11.92 -10.80
CA ARG A 287 -5.76 -12.20 -10.61
C ARG A 287 -6.09 -13.65 -10.94
N LYS A 288 -5.56 -14.18 -12.05
CA LYS A 288 -5.77 -15.57 -12.45
C LYS A 288 -5.22 -16.55 -11.41
N GLU A 289 -3.99 -16.35 -10.95
CA GLU A 289 -3.40 -17.19 -9.90
C GLU A 289 -4.18 -17.12 -8.59
N LEU A 290 -4.68 -15.93 -8.22
CA LEU A 290 -5.52 -15.75 -7.04
C LEU A 290 -6.84 -16.51 -7.16
N GLU A 291 -7.53 -16.44 -8.30
CA GLU A 291 -8.76 -17.22 -8.52
C GLU A 291 -8.50 -18.73 -8.47
N GLU A 292 -7.41 -19.21 -9.07
CA GLU A 292 -7.01 -20.62 -8.95
C GLU A 292 -6.72 -21.02 -7.48
N TYR A 293 -6.06 -20.14 -6.72
CA TYR A 293 -5.79 -20.35 -5.31
C TYR A 293 -7.09 -20.44 -4.49
N LYS A 294 -8.06 -19.56 -4.75
CA LYS A 294 -9.36 -19.53 -4.05
C LYS A 294 -10.14 -20.83 -4.22
N LEU A 295 -10.05 -21.45 -5.40
CA LEU A 295 -10.70 -22.72 -5.71
C LEU A 295 -10.05 -23.94 -5.02
N ARG A 296 -8.71 -23.93 -4.87
CA ARG A 296 -7.95 -25.12 -4.44
C ARG A 296 -7.49 -25.08 -2.99
N SER A 297 -7.39 -23.89 -2.39
CA SER A 297 -6.75 -23.73 -1.08
C SER A 297 -7.66 -24.13 0.08
N ALA A 298 -7.24 -25.15 0.84
CA ALA A 298 -7.86 -25.49 2.11
C ALA A 298 -7.72 -24.38 3.18
N LEU A 299 -6.74 -23.48 3.03
CA LEU A 299 -6.64 -22.29 3.89
C LEU A 299 -7.75 -21.30 3.53
N TYR A 300 -7.94 -20.99 2.26
CA TYR A 300 -8.97 -20.04 1.79
C TYR A 300 -10.40 -20.53 2.02
N ALA A 301 -10.64 -21.84 1.85
CA ALA A 301 -11.92 -22.48 2.18
C ALA A 301 -12.34 -22.32 3.66
N ARG A 302 -11.41 -21.92 4.54
CA ARG A 302 -11.65 -21.66 5.97
C ARG A 302 -11.57 -20.19 6.35
N ARG A 303 -11.64 -19.27 5.37
CA ARG A 303 -11.78 -17.83 5.67
C ARG A 303 -12.94 -17.58 6.63
N ASN A 304 -12.80 -16.55 7.45
CA ASN A 304 -13.72 -16.16 8.51
C ASN A 304 -13.88 -17.17 9.66
N LYS A 305 -13.15 -18.28 9.64
CA LYS A 305 -13.18 -19.29 10.73
C LYS A 305 -11.94 -19.16 11.60
N ARG A 306 -12.15 -18.92 12.90
CA ARG A 306 -11.08 -18.95 13.90
C ARG A 306 -10.56 -20.39 14.08
N PRO A 307 -9.26 -20.57 14.38
CA PRO A 307 -8.69 -21.89 14.60
C PRO A 307 -9.18 -22.49 15.93
N GLY A 308 -9.38 -23.81 15.97
CA GLY A 308 -9.50 -24.55 17.23
C GLY A 308 -8.16 -24.68 17.97
N SER A 309 -8.18 -25.18 19.20
CA SER A 309 -7.04 -25.17 20.14
C SER A 309 -5.75 -25.77 19.57
N ILE A 310 -5.84 -26.92 18.89
CA ILE A 310 -4.67 -27.60 18.29
C ILE A 310 -4.02 -26.71 17.21
N ARG A 311 -4.83 -26.16 16.30
CA ARG A 311 -4.31 -25.29 15.24
C ARG A 311 -3.75 -23.99 15.82
N LEU A 312 -4.41 -23.42 16.83
CA LEU A 312 -3.92 -22.23 17.51
C LEU A 312 -2.54 -22.47 18.12
N PHE A 313 -2.33 -23.62 18.77
CA PHE A 313 -1.01 -24.02 19.29
C PHE A 313 0.04 -24.10 18.18
N CYS A 314 -0.26 -24.76 17.05
CA CYS A 314 0.64 -24.80 15.90
C CYS A 314 0.92 -23.40 15.32
N GLN A 315 -0.08 -22.51 15.30
CA GLN A 315 0.08 -21.13 14.87
C GLN A 315 1.02 -20.33 15.78
N VAL A 316 0.96 -20.54 17.10
CA VAL A 316 1.91 -19.93 18.05
C VAL A 316 3.34 -20.37 17.74
N ILE A 317 3.56 -21.66 17.51
CA ILE A 317 4.88 -22.19 17.16
C ILE A 317 5.38 -21.58 15.85
N ARG A 318 4.56 -21.63 14.79
CA ARG A 318 4.89 -21.04 13.48
C ARG A 318 5.31 -19.58 13.61
N ARG A 319 4.54 -18.77 14.35
CA ARG A 319 4.86 -17.35 14.59
C ARG A 319 6.21 -17.19 15.27
N LYS A 320 6.47 -17.94 16.35
CA LYS A 320 7.76 -17.88 17.06
C LYS A 320 8.93 -18.24 16.14
N CYS A 321 8.78 -19.28 15.32
CA CYS A 321 9.80 -19.65 14.32
C CYS A 321 10.02 -18.55 13.29
N LEU A 322 8.95 -17.96 12.74
CA LEU A 322 9.05 -16.89 11.75
C LEU A 322 9.81 -15.68 12.30
N TYR A 323 9.44 -15.21 13.50
CA TYR A 323 10.09 -14.09 14.17
C TYR A 323 11.53 -14.43 14.57
N GLY A 324 11.80 -15.65 15.04
CA GLY A 324 13.15 -16.12 15.34
C GLY A 324 14.06 -16.04 14.12
N VAL A 325 13.65 -16.63 12.99
CA VAL A 325 14.40 -16.56 11.71
C VAL A 325 14.61 -15.11 11.26
N PHE A 326 13.59 -14.26 11.39
CA PHE A 326 13.69 -12.85 11.02
C PHE A 326 14.73 -12.09 11.83
N TYR A 327 14.69 -12.21 13.17
CA TYR A 327 15.66 -11.53 14.03
C TYR A 327 17.07 -12.11 13.88
N SER A 328 17.23 -13.43 13.69
CA SER A 328 18.53 -14.03 13.37
C SER A 328 19.10 -13.46 12.07
N LYS A 329 18.28 -13.28 11.02
CA LYS A 329 18.71 -12.60 9.78
C LYS A 329 19.07 -11.14 10.00
N LYS A 330 18.35 -10.39 10.85
CA LYS A 330 18.70 -9.01 11.21
C LYS A 330 20.06 -8.94 11.92
N ILE A 331 20.33 -9.88 12.85
CA ILE A 331 21.62 -9.98 13.55
C ILE A 331 22.74 -10.27 12.55
N LEU A 332 22.57 -11.28 11.69
CA LEU A 332 23.56 -11.63 10.67
C LEU A 332 23.88 -10.44 9.76
N ARG A 333 22.86 -9.75 9.25
CA ARG A 333 23.04 -8.54 8.40
C ARG A 333 23.75 -7.40 9.15
N SER A 334 23.50 -7.26 10.44
CA SER A 334 24.22 -6.28 11.27
C SER A 334 25.70 -6.61 11.33
N LEU A 335 26.06 -7.89 11.49
CA LEU A 335 27.43 -8.36 11.47
C LEU A 335 28.08 -8.16 10.09
N GLU A 336 27.42 -8.57 9.00
CA GLU A 336 27.90 -8.40 7.61
C GLU A 336 28.26 -6.94 7.30
N LYS A 337 27.48 -5.97 7.80
CA LYS A 337 27.75 -4.54 7.65
C LYS A 337 28.89 -4.02 8.53
N ARG A 338 29.16 -4.66 9.67
CA ARG A 338 30.27 -4.29 10.57
C ARG A 338 31.60 -4.84 10.07
N VAL A 339 31.58 -6.00 9.41
CA VAL A 339 32.77 -6.62 8.82
C VAL A 339 33.04 -6.17 7.37
N GLY A 340 32.23 -5.25 6.83
CA GLY A 340 32.45 -4.66 5.51
C GLY A 340 32.04 -5.52 4.31
N ILE A 341 31.33 -6.64 4.51
CA ILE A 341 30.80 -7.48 3.42
C ILE A 341 29.75 -6.70 2.62
N ILE A 342 28.87 -6.00 3.32
CA ILE A 342 27.87 -5.11 2.73
C ILE A 342 28.45 -3.70 2.72
N LYS A 343 28.70 -3.17 1.52
CA LYS A 343 29.23 -1.81 1.34
C LYS A 343 28.19 -0.78 1.80
N ARG A 344 28.69 0.38 2.23
CA ARG A 344 27.87 1.55 2.53
C ARG A 344 28.08 2.59 1.45
N PHE A 345 27.03 3.33 1.15
CA PHE A 345 27.07 4.52 0.32
C PHE A 345 28.08 5.49 0.93
N GLN A 346 28.99 5.98 0.09
CA GLN A 346 29.98 6.98 0.45
C GLN A 346 29.53 8.28 -0.21
N TYR A 347 29.35 9.31 0.60
CA TYR A 347 28.95 10.65 0.15
C TYR A 347 30.05 11.32 -0.67
#